data_AF-A0A832K1R1-F1
#
_entry.id   AF-A0A832K1R1-F1
#
_cell.length_a   1.000
_cell.length_b   1.000
_cell.length_c   1.000
_cell.angle_alpha   90.00
_cell.angle_beta   90.00
_cell.angle_gamma   90.00
#
_symmetry.space_group_name_H-M   'P 1'
#
loop_
_entity.id
_entity.type
_entity.pdbx_description
1 polymer ?
#
loop_
_entity_poly.entity_id
_entity_poly.type
_entity_poly.pdbx_seq_one_letter_code
_entity_poly.pdbx_strand_id
1 'polypeptide(L)'
;MDLYQLTLLALNITCLALFLYISIIFTKSYLKTNIRSLGFFSLSFMLLALSQVISIASIILKEPRISLTLYTLSSSIASAAFLLMLFLIVHVSREEVFTIIPPLILISLPDLLAFTLSLLVSILVKGSYLKRYLIILSITYFLRGLGSLLLLSQLGIYLFITSELLKAIATLLFAIYHLSKVTKL
;
A
#
# COMPACT_ATOMS: atom_id res chain seq x y z
N MET A 1 6.76 13.51 -21.67
CA MET A 1 6.79 12.54 -20.56
C MET A 1 8.17 11.95 -20.60
N ASP A 2 8.94 12.15 -19.54
CA ASP A 2 10.35 11.74 -19.52
C ASP A 2 10.47 10.27 -19.11
N LEU A 3 11.64 9.66 -19.34
CA LEU A 3 11.92 8.25 -19.00
C LEU A 3 11.56 7.92 -17.54
N TYR A 4 11.78 8.87 -16.63
CA TYR A 4 11.39 8.79 -15.21
C TYR A 4 9.89 8.64 -15.00
N GLN A 5 9.09 9.47 -15.67
CA GLN A 5 7.63 9.43 -15.54
C GLN A 5 7.08 8.13 -16.12
N LEU A 6 7.66 7.64 -17.22
CA LEU A 6 7.30 6.34 -17.80
C LEU A 6 7.61 5.17 -16.86
N THR A 7 8.78 5.17 -16.23
CA THR A 7 9.17 4.12 -15.26
C THR A 7 8.27 4.13 -14.04
N LEU A 8 7.98 5.30 -13.45
CA LEU A 8 7.02 5.40 -12.35
C LEU A 8 5.61 4.95 -12.75
N LEU A 9 5.15 5.31 -13.94
CA LEU A 9 3.84 4.89 -14.44
C LEU A 9 3.76 3.36 -14.53
N ALA A 10 4.77 2.72 -15.13
CA ALA A 10 4.85 1.27 -15.26
C ALA A 10 4.85 0.57 -13.89
N LEU A 11 5.61 1.09 -12.93
CA LEU A 11 5.70 0.56 -11.56
C LEU A 11 4.37 0.70 -10.81
N ASN A 12 3.68 1.84 -10.92
CA ASN A 12 2.38 2.03 -10.29
C ASN A 12 1.30 1.13 -10.92
N ILE A 13 1.32 0.93 -12.25
CA ILE A 13 0.39 0.02 -12.94
C ILE A 13 0.63 -1.44 -12.51
N THR A 14 1.89 -1.86 -12.40
CA THR A 14 2.21 -3.22 -11.90
C THR A 14 1.78 -3.38 -10.45
N CYS A 15 2.03 -2.41 -9.58
CA CYS A 15 1.54 -2.44 -8.20
C CYS A 15 0.01 -2.49 -8.13
N LEU A 16 -0.69 -1.71 -8.95
CA LEU A 16 -2.15 -1.71 -9.04
C LEU A 16 -2.68 -3.12 -9.36
N ALA A 17 -2.16 -3.74 -10.41
CA ALA A 17 -2.56 -5.09 -10.82
C ALA A 17 -2.31 -6.12 -9.70
N LEU A 18 -1.15 -6.04 -9.05
CA LEU A 18 -0.78 -6.97 -7.97
C LEU A 18 -1.62 -6.78 -6.70
N PHE A 19 -1.93 -5.54 -6.31
CA PHE A 19 -2.82 -5.28 -5.16
C PHE A 19 -4.25 -5.76 -5.42
N LEU A 20 -4.79 -5.53 -6.63
CA LEU A 20 -6.09 -6.06 -7.03
C LEU A 20 -6.10 -7.59 -7.00
N TYR A 21 -5.04 -8.22 -7.51
CA TYR A 21 -4.88 -9.66 -7.48
C TYR A 21 -4.92 -10.22 -6.04
N ILE A 22 -4.15 -9.63 -5.13
CA ILE A 22 -4.13 -10.02 -3.71
C ILE A 22 -5.50 -9.80 -3.05
N SER A 23 -6.17 -8.67 -3.34
CA SER A 23 -7.52 -8.41 -2.84
C SER A 23 -8.50 -9.50 -3.29
N ILE A 24 -8.50 -9.89 -4.57
CA ILE A 24 -9.38 -10.94 -5.10
C ILE A 24 -9.14 -12.26 -4.37
N ILE A 25 -7.88 -12.63 -4.10
CA ILE A 25 -7.55 -13.82 -3.32
C ILE A 25 -8.21 -13.75 -1.94
N PHE A 26 -7.98 -12.66 -1.20
CA PHE A 26 -8.54 -12.51 0.15
C PHE A 26 -10.07 -12.50 0.14
N THR A 27 -10.70 -11.90 -0.86
CA THR A 27 -12.16 -11.96 -1.06
C THR A 27 -12.65 -13.38 -1.27
N LYS A 28 -11.99 -14.17 -2.13
CA LYS A 28 -12.36 -15.57 -2.35
C LYS A 28 -12.21 -16.40 -1.08
N SER A 29 -11.11 -16.21 -0.34
CA SER A 29 -10.89 -16.91 0.93
C SER A 29 -11.90 -16.49 2.01
N TYR A 30 -12.29 -15.21 2.04
CA TYR A 30 -13.37 -14.70 2.89
C TYR A 30 -14.70 -15.39 2.57
N LEU A 31 -15.13 -15.40 1.31
CA LEU A 31 -16.39 -16.03 0.91
C LEU A 31 -16.44 -17.53 1.24
N LYS A 32 -15.29 -18.21 1.20
CA LYS A 32 -15.21 -19.65 1.52
C LYS A 32 -15.21 -19.96 3.02
N THR A 33 -14.55 -19.13 3.83
CA THR A 33 -14.31 -19.42 5.25
C THR A 33 -15.15 -18.58 6.20
N ASN A 34 -15.80 -17.53 5.67
CA ASN A 34 -16.54 -16.50 6.39
C ASN A 34 -15.75 -15.78 7.50
N ILE A 35 -14.41 -15.85 7.45
CA ILE A 35 -13.53 -15.19 8.42
C ILE A 35 -13.45 -13.70 8.08
N ARG A 36 -14.17 -12.87 8.85
CA ARG A 36 -14.26 -11.41 8.64
C ARG A 36 -12.91 -10.72 8.42
N SER A 37 -11.86 -11.13 9.13
CA SER A 37 -10.52 -10.54 8.97
C SER A 37 -9.99 -10.62 7.54
N LEU A 38 -10.30 -11.69 6.79
CA LEU A 38 -9.90 -11.83 5.39
C LEU A 38 -10.63 -10.83 4.48
N GLY A 39 -11.91 -10.58 4.72
CA GLY A 39 -12.69 -9.60 3.95
C GLY A 39 -12.13 -8.18 4.12
N PHE A 40 -11.71 -7.84 5.33
CA PHE A 40 -11.10 -6.54 5.58
C PHE A 40 -9.65 -6.42 5.09
N PHE A 41 -8.85 -7.49 5.14
CA PHE A 41 -7.56 -7.51 4.45
C PHE A 41 -7.76 -7.24 2.96
N SER A 42 -8.76 -7.87 2.33
CA SER A 42 -9.12 -7.58 0.94
C SER A 42 -9.41 -6.09 0.72
N LEU A 43 -10.26 -5.49 1.56
CA LEU A 43 -10.60 -4.06 1.47
C LEU A 43 -9.37 -3.16 1.64
N SER A 44 -8.45 -3.52 2.54
CA SER A 44 -7.18 -2.80 2.70
C SER A 44 -6.33 -2.85 1.42
N PHE A 45 -6.26 -4.01 0.76
CA PHE A 45 -5.56 -4.14 -0.52
C PHE A 45 -6.30 -3.40 -1.66
N MET A 46 -7.63 -3.30 -1.63
CA MET A 46 -8.36 -2.42 -2.57
C MET A 46 -8.03 -0.95 -2.34
N LEU A 47 -7.86 -0.50 -1.09
CA LEU A 47 -7.41 0.87 -0.80
C LEU A 47 -5.98 1.12 -1.30
N LEU A 48 -5.07 0.15 -1.14
CA LEU A 48 -3.73 0.24 -1.73
C LEU A 48 -3.76 0.27 -3.27
N ALA A 49 -4.68 -0.47 -3.91
CA ALA A 49 -4.90 -0.38 -5.34
C ALA A 49 -5.41 1.03 -5.74
N LEU A 50 -6.40 1.56 -5.02
CA LEU A 50 -6.91 2.92 -5.24
C LEU A 50 -5.81 3.98 -5.08
N SER A 51 -4.89 3.80 -4.12
CA SER A 51 -3.76 4.71 -3.95
C SER A 51 -2.84 4.72 -5.18
N GLN A 52 -2.69 3.58 -5.88
CA GLN A 52 -1.93 3.54 -7.15
C GLN A 52 -2.66 4.26 -8.28
N VAL A 53 -3.99 4.13 -8.38
CA VAL A 53 -4.79 4.86 -9.38
C VAL A 53 -4.59 6.37 -9.23
N ILE A 54 -4.61 6.86 -7.99
CA ILE A 54 -4.41 8.28 -7.68
C ILE A 54 -2.97 8.71 -7.94
N SER A 55 -1.99 7.85 -7.65
CA SER A 55 -0.58 8.10 -7.98
C SER A 55 -0.33 8.13 -9.50
N ILE A 56 -1.06 7.32 -10.28
CA ILE A 56 -1.01 7.36 -11.75
C ILE A 56 -1.60 8.69 -12.23
N ALA A 57 -2.74 9.10 -11.69
CA ALA A 57 -3.36 10.38 -12.02
C ALA A 57 -2.43 11.56 -11.68
N SER A 58 -1.70 11.53 -10.56
CA SER A 58 -0.72 12.58 -10.22
C SER A 58 0.43 12.68 -11.22
N ILE A 59 0.82 11.57 -11.87
CA ILE A 59 1.90 11.56 -12.88
C ILE A 59 1.42 12.10 -14.22
N ILE A 60 0.17 11.79 -14.61
CA ILE A 60 -0.38 12.17 -15.92
C ILE A 60 -0.78 13.66 -15.97
N LEU A 61 -1.28 14.20 -14.86
CA LEU A 61 -1.72 15.58 -14.81
C LEU A 61 -0.53 16.55 -14.80
N LYS A 62 -0.53 17.47 -15.76
CA LYS A 62 0.54 18.45 -15.95
C LYS A 62 0.47 19.63 -14.97
N GLU A 63 -0.68 19.85 -14.34
CA GLU A 63 -0.85 20.97 -13.42
C GLU A 63 -0.19 20.65 -12.06
N PRO A 64 0.83 21.40 -11.63
CA PRO A 64 1.67 21.03 -10.48
C PRO A 64 0.90 21.02 -9.16
N ARG A 65 -0.07 21.92 -8.99
CA ARG A 65 -0.93 21.98 -7.80
C ARG A 65 -1.79 20.73 -7.67
N ILE A 66 -2.43 20.31 -8.76
CA ILE A 66 -3.30 19.12 -8.76
C ILE A 66 -2.45 17.84 -8.60
N SER A 67 -1.31 17.77 -9.28
CA SER A 67 -0.36 16.65 -9.15
C SER A 67 0.09 16.46 -7.70
N LEU A 68 0.47 17.55 -7.01
CA LEU A 68 0.86 17.50 -5.60
C LEU A 68 -0.30 17.04 -4.70
N THR A 69 -1.50 17.58 -4.88
CA THR A 69 -2.69 17.19 -4.11
C THR A 69 -2.98 15.70 -4.28
N LEU A 70 -2.96 15.19 -5.51
CA LEU A 70 -3.17 13.77 -5.77
C LEU A 70 -2.05 12.90 -5.19
N TYR A 71 -0.79 13.35 -5.25
CA TYR A 71 0.31 12.65 -4.60
C TYR A 71 0.07 12.50 -3.08
N THR A 72 -0.29 13.59 -2.40
CA THR A 72 -0.60 13.54 -0.95
C THR A 72 -1.83 12.67 -0.64
N LEU A 73 -2.84 12.70 -1.51
CA LEU A 73 -4.04 11.88 -1.40
C LEU A 73 -3.73 10.39 -1.55
N SER A 74 -2.83 10.02 -2.47
CA SER A 74 -2.36 8.64 -2.64
C SER A 74 -1.74 8.11 -1.34
N SER A 75 -0.81 8.84 -0.75
CA SER A 75 -0.16 8.45 0.50
C SER A 75 -1.14 8.42 1.70
N SER A 76 -2.12 9.31 1.71
CA SER A 76 -3.19 9.31 2.73
C SER A 76 -4.06 8.07 2.63
N ILE A 77 -4.45 7.66 1.42
CA ILE A 77 -5.24 6.44 1.18
C ILE A 77 -4.45 5.18 1.53
N ALA A 78 -3.14 5.18 1.25
CA ALA A 78 -2.27 4.10 1.71
C ALA A 78 -2.24 4.00 3.24
N SER A 79 -2.18 5.13 3.94
CA SER A 79 -2.28 5.18 5.41
C SER A 79 -3.64 4.63 5.89
N ALA A 80 -4.74 4.92 5.18
CA ALA A 80 -6.07 4.35 5.44
C ALA A 80 -6.06 2.82 5.43
N ALA A 81 -5.44 2.26 4.39
CA ALA A 81 -5.33 0.83 4.25
C ALA A 81 -4.62 0.21 5.46
N PHE A 82 -3.50 0.79 5.90
CA PHE A 82 -2.76 0.27 7.04
C PHE A 82 -3.47 0.47 8.37
N LEU A 83 -4.15 1.60 8.56
CA LEU A 83 -4.95 1.82 9.76
C LEU A 83 -6.09 0.79 9.86
N LEU A 84 -6.75 0.51 8.73
CA LEU A 84 -7.76 -0.53 8.65
C LEU A 84 -7.18 -1.91 9.00
N MET A 85 -6.02 -2.27 8.46
CA MET A 85 -5.30 -3.49 8.84
C MET A 85 -4.98 -3.53 10.35
N LEU A 86 -4.49 -2.44 10.93
CA LEU A 86 -4.10 -2.34 12.34
C LEU A 86 -5.28 -2.51 13.28
N PHE A 87 -6.36 -1.79 12.99
CA PHE A 87 -7.57 -1.81 13.80
C PHE A 87 -8.12 -3.23 13.93
N LEU A 88 -8.06 -4.01 12.86
CA LEU A 88 -8.51 -5.41 12.87
C LEU A 88 -7.61 -6.28 13.72
N ILE A 89 -6.29 -6.18 13.56
CA ILE A 89 -5.38 -7.05 14.32
C ILE A 89 -5.58 -6.83 15.83
N VAL A 90 -5.86 -5.60 16.24
CA VAL A 90 -6.13 -5.24 17.64
C VAL A 90 -7.54 -5.67 18.09
N HIS A 91 -8.56 -5.55 17.24
CA HIS A 91 -9.96 -5.74 17.65
C HIS A 91 -10.59 -7.07 17.20
N VAL A 92 -9.87 -7.94 16.49
CA VAL A 92 -10.35 -9.29 16.12
C VAL A 92 -10.70 -10.16 17.35
N SER A 93 -10.30 -9.78 18.56
CA SER A 93 -10.70 -10.44 19.82
C SER A 93 -11.99 -9.89 20.46
N ARG A 94 -12.64 -8.87 19.90
CA ARG A 94 -13.90 -8.30 20.42
C ARG A 94 -14.91 -8.23 19.28
N GLU A 95 -15.98 -9.03 19.34
CA GLU A 95 -16.94 -9.23 18.25
C GLU A 95 -17.78 -8.00 17.86
N GLU A 96 -17.60 -6.87 18.52
CA GLU A 96 -18.32 -5.63 18.24
C GLU A 96 -17.33 -4.56 17.77
N VAL A 97 -17.27 -4.36 16.47
CA VAL A 97 -16.46 -3.28 15.90
C VAL A 97 -17.26 -2.54 14.85
N PHE A 98 -17.87 -1.44 15.27
CA PHE A 98 -18.36 -0.39 14.38
C PHE A 98 -17.18 0.13 13.55
N THR A 99 -17.21 -0.13 12.24
CA THR A 99 -16.22 0.36 11.29
C THR A 99 -16.44 1.83 11.01
N ILE A 100 -15.93 2.69 11.90
CA ILE A 100 -15.70 4.09 11.56
C ILE A 100 -14.41 4.09 10.73
N ILE A 101 -14.54 4.22 9.41
CA ILE A 101 -13.41 4.55 8.54
C ILE A 101 -12.88 5.89 9.06
N PRO A 102 -11.66 5.94 9.64
CA PRO A 102 -11.17 7.19 10.20
C PRO A 102 -11.10 8.22 9.07
N PRO A 103 -11.67 9.42 9.24
CA PRO A 103 -11.49 10.50 8.29
C PRO A 103 -10.01 10.84 8.28
N LEU A 104 -9.33 10.56 7.18
CA LEU A 104 -7.89 10.77 7.12
C LEU A 104 -7.57 12.24 6.99
N ILE A 105 -6.90 12.70 8.03
CA ILE A 105 -6.32 14.01 8.21
C ILE A 105 -5.29 14.23 7.11
N LEU A 106 -5.38 15.38 6.46
CA LEU A 106 -4.39 15.94 5.56
C LEU A 106 -3.14 16.29 6.40
N ILE A 107 -2.33 15.30 6.74
CA ILE A 107 -1.12 15.49 7.54
C ILE A 107 0.01 15.85 6.60
N SER A 108 0.88 16.77 7.04
CA SER A 108 2.01 17.33 6.30
C SER A 108 3.04 16.30 5.78
N LEU A 109 3.02 15.05 6.27
CA LEU A 109 3.96 13.98 5.90
C LEU A 109 3.24 12.61 5.80
N PRO A 110 2.37 12.40 4.81
CA PRO A 110 1.52 11.21 4.73
C PRO A 110 2.32 9.91 4.46
N ASP A 111 3.48 9.99 3.82
CA ASP A 111 4.36 8.83 3.60
C ASP A 111 4.97 8.30 4.91
N LEU A 112 5.38 9.19 5.83
CA LEU A 112 5.93 8.78 7.12
C LEU A 112 4.86 8.16 8.03
N LEU A 113 3.61 8.58 7.90
CA LEU A 113 2.49 7.93 8.59
C LEU A 113 2.21 6.54 8.02
N ALA A 114 2.22 6.39 6.70
CA ALA A 114 2.11 5.08 6.08
C ALA A 114 3.24 4.15 6.54
N PHE A 115 4.46 4.69 6.69
CA PHE A 115 5.59 3.96 7.30
C PHE A 115 5.30 3.53 8.74
N THR A 116 4.93 4.43 9.65
CA THR A 116 4.70 4.08 11.06
C THR A 116 3.57 3.08 11.21
N LEU A 117 2.45 3.27 10.49
CA LEU A 117 1.31 2.37 10.53
C LEU A 117 1.68 0.98 9.98
N SER A 118 2.31 0.90 8.79
CA SER A 118 2.71 -0.40 8.22
C SER A 118 3.70 -1.15 9.11
N LEU A 119 4.62 -0.44 9.77
CA LEU A 119 5.55 -1.02 10.72
C LEU A 119 4.82 -1.58 11.96
N LEU A 120 3.88 -0.83 12.53
CA LEU A 120 3.03 -1.31 13.64
C LEU A 120 2.21 -2.54 13.25
N VAL A 121 1.55 -2.52 12.08
CA VAL A 121 0.83 -3.68 11.54
C VAL A 121 1.78 -4.88 11.43
N SER A 122 3.00 -4.70 10.93
CA SER A 122 3.96 -5.78 10.78
C SER A 122 4.38 -6.44 12.11
N ILE A 123 4.46 -5.67 13.19
CA ILE A 123 4.80 -6.18 14.52
C ILE A 123 3.67 -7.06 15.07
N LEU A 124 2.42 -6.66 14.82
CA LEU A 124 1.23 -7.30 15.38
C LEU A 124 0.75 -8.51 14.56
N VAL A 125 1.08 -8.58 13.26
CA VAL A 125 0.73 -9.73 12.40
C VAL A 125 1.51 -10.99 12.82
N LYS A 126 0.77 -12.08 13.07
CA LYS A 126 1.34 -13.40 13.43
C LYS A 126 1.94 -14.16 12.23
N GLY A 127 1.47 -13.92 11.01
CA GLY A 127 1.93 -14.63 9.81
C GLY A 127 3.32 -14.17 9.35
N SER A 128 4.32 -15.07 9.36
CA SER A 128 5.71 -14.73 9.04
C SER A 128 5.90 -14.10 7.64
N TYR A 129 5.19 -14.60 6.63
CA TYR A 129 5.26 -14.09 5.26
C TYR A 129 4.59 -12.72 5.10
N LEU A 130 3.37 -12.54 5.65
CA LEU A 130 2.67 -11.25 5.64
C LEU A 130 3.45 -10.21 6.43
N LYS A 131 4.06 -10.59 7.56
CA LYS A 131 4.95 -9.74 8.34
C LYS A 131 6.15 -9.25 7.53
N ARG A 132 6.88 -10.16 6.88
CA ARG A 132 8.03 -9.79 6.01
C ARG A 132 7.60 -8.84 4.89
N TYR A 133 6.48 -9.12 4.26
CA TYR A 133 5.90 -8.26 3.23
C TYR A 133 5.59 -6.85 3.74
N LEU A 134 4.92 -6.74 4.90
CA LEU A 134 4.59 -5.45 5.52
C LEU A 134 5.83 -4.68 5.97
N ILE A 135 6.88 -5.37 6.43
CA ILE A 135 8.18 -4.72 6.72
C ILE A 135 8.75 -4.11 5.45
N ILE A 136 8.74 -4.82 4.32
CA ILE A 136 9.24 -4.25 3.06
C ILE A 136 8.39 -3.05 2.66
N LEU A 137 7.05 -3.13 2.77
CA LEU A 137 6.20 -1.97 2.54
C LEU A 137 6.55 -0.78 3.45
N SER A 138 6.84 -1.01 4.73
CA SER A 138 7.28 0.07 5.62
C SER A 138 8.55 0.75 5.10
N ILE A 139 9.53 -0.03 4.64
CA ILE A 139 10.76 0.50 4.02
C ILE A 139 10.41 1.31 2.76
N THR A 140 9.47 0.87 1.93
CA THR A 140 9.05 1.63 0.73
C THR A 140 8.50 3.01 1.09
N TYR A 141 7.63 3.10 2.10
CA TYR A 141 7.04 4.37 2.51
C TYR A 141 8.04 5.27 3.23
N PHE A 142 9.01 4.69 3.95
CA PHE A 142 10.13 5.44 4.51
C PHE A 142 11.00 6.06 3.41
N LEU A 143 11.37 5.29 2.38
CA LEU A 143 12.14 5.78 1.25
C LEU A 143 11.38 6.85 0.44
N ARG A 144 10.06 6.70 0.24
CA ARG A 144 9.20 7.75 -0.33
C ARG A 144 9.20 9.02 0.52
N GLY A 145 9.08 8.89 1.84
CA GLY A 145 9.13 10.02 2.77
C GLY A 145 10.47 10.77 2.71
N LEU A 146 11.59 10.05 2.65
CA LEU A 146 12.91 10.67 2.44
C LEU A 146 13.05 11.29 1.05
N GLY A 147 12.53 10.62 0.02
CA GLY A 147 12.54 11.11 -1.36
C GLY A 147 11.75 12.41 -1.52
N SER A 148 10.60 12.54 -0.85
CA SER A 148 9.79 13.76 -0.89
C SER A 148 10.46 14.94 -0.17
N LEU A 149 11.19 14.70 0.92
CA LEU A 149 12.00 15.73 1.57
C LEU A 149 13.17 16.22 0.70
N LEU A 150 13.65 15.37 -0.21
CA LEU A 150 14.81 15.63 -1.07
C LEU A 150 14.44 15.89 -2.54
N LEU A 151 13.20 16.30 -2.82
CA LEU A 151 12.59 16.42 -4.16
C LEU A 151 13.39 17.27 -5.17
N LEU A 152 14.20 18.22 -4.69
CA LEU A 152 15.03 19.10 -5.52
C LEU A 152 16.39 18.48 -5.89
N SER A 153 16.71 17.30 -5.39
CA SER A 153 17.97 16.60 -5.62
C SER A 153 17.77 15.38 -6.53
N GLN A 154 18.80 15.04 -7.32
CA GLN A 154 18.83 13.78 -8.08
C GLN A 154 18.65 12.56 -7.15
N LEU A 155 19.16 12.64 -5.92
CA LEU A 155 19.04 11.60 -4.91
C LEU A 155 17.57 11.35 -4.52
N GLY A 156 16.76 12.40 -4.38
CA GLY A 156 15.32 12.27 -4.11
C GLY A 156 14.56 11.50 -5.21
N ILE A 157 14.89 11.77 -6.47
CA ILE A 157 14.32 11.06 -7.63
C ILE A 157 14.69 9.58 -7.59
N TYR A 158 15.95 9.23 -7.31
CA TYR A 158 16.37 7.83 -7.19
C TYR A 158 15.70 7.11 -6.02
N LEU A 159 15.52 7.77 -4.87
CA LEU A 159 14.77 7.23 -3.74
C LEU A 159 13.31 6.91 -4.10
N PHE A 160 12.67 7.77 -4.91
CA PHE A 160 11.33 7.50 -5.41
C PHE A 160 11.27 6.26 -6.29
N ILE A 161 12.12 6.16 -7.32
CA ILE A 161 12.12 5.00 -8.23
C ILE A 161 12.40 3.71 -7.45
N THR A 162 13.41 3.73 -6.58
CA THR A 162 13.79 2.56 -5.79
C THR A 162 12.70 2.14 -4.82
N SER A 163 12.00 3.08 -4.19
CA SER A 163 10.86 2.78 -3.32
C SER A 163 9.71 2.10 -4.08
N GLU A 164 9.38 2.58 -5.28
CA GLU A 164 8.32 2.03 -6.11
C GLU A 164 8.70 0.67 -6.69
N LEU A 165 9.97 0.49 -7.06
CA LEU A 165 10.51 -0.79 -7.51
C LEU A 165 10.49 -1.83 -6.39
N LEU A 166 10.94 -1.46 -5.19
CA LEU A 166 10.95 -2.32 -4.02
C LEU A 166 9.51 -2.76 -3.66
N LYS A 167 8.56 -1.83 -3.75
CA LYS A 167 7.12 -2.11 -3.56
C LYS A 167 6.62 -3.14 -4.56
N ALA A 168 6.85 -2.92 -5.86
CA ALA A 168 6.43 -3.83 -6.91
C ALA A 168 7.02 -5.24 -6.73
N ILE A 169 8.32 -5.34 -6.44
CA ILE A 169 9.00 -6.62 -6.19
C ILE A 169 8.42 -7.32 -4.96
N ALA A 170 8.22 -6.59 -3.86
CA ALA A 170 7.66 -7.16 -2.64
C ALA A 170 6.25 -7.71 -2.85
N THR A 171 5.40 -6.95 -3.55
CA THR A 171 4.02 -7.35 -3.86
C THR A 171 3.99 -8.53 -4.82
N LEU A 172 4.91 -8.58 -5.79
CA LEU A 172 5.06 -9.70 -6.70
C LEU A 172 5.45 -10.99 -5.94
N LEU A 173 6.48 -10.91 -5.10
CA LEU A 173 6.93 -12.06 -4.30
C LEU A 173 5.83 -12.56 -3.36
N PHE A 174 5.06 -11.65 -2.76
CA PHE A 174 3.93 -12.02 -1.92
C PHE A 174 2.81 -12.69 -2.73
N ALA A 175 2.49 -12.18 -3.92
CA ALA A 175 1.51 -12.77 -4.83
C ALA A 175 1.94 -14.18 -5.29
N ILE A 176 3.21 -14.36 -5.69
CA ILE A 176 3.78 -15.67 -6.09
C ILE A 176 3.76 -16.66 -4.93
N TYR A 177 4.14 -16.23 -3.73
CA TYR A 177 4.07 -17.06 -2.54
C TYR A 177 2.63 -17.55 -2.30
N HIS A 178 1.65 -16.65 -2.41
CA HIS A 178 0.25 -17.02 -2.22
C HIS A 178 -0.28 -17.95 -3.33
N LEU A 179 0.13 -17.72 -4.59
CA LEU A 179 -0.12 -18.63 -5.71
C LEU A 179 0.38 -20.04 -5.37
N SER A 180 1.67 -20.20 -5.09
CA SER A 180 2.27 -21.51 -4.81
C SER A 180 1.68 -22.24 -3.59
N LYS A 181 1.08 -21.52 -2.63
CA LYS A 181 0.38 -22.10 -1.48
C LYS A 181 -1.07 -22.49 -1.77
N VAL A 182 -1.76 -21.75 -2.63
CA VAL A 182 -3.16 -22.02 -3.01
C VAL A 182 -3.28 -22.99 -4.17
N THR A 183 -2.31 -22.99 -5.08
CA THR A 183 -2.27 -23.83 -6.29
C THR A 183 -1.34 -25.04 -6.15
N LYS A 184 -1.09 -25.56 -4.95
CA LYS A 184 -0.83 -27.01 -4.85
C LYS A 184 -2.18 -27.67 -5.17
N LEU A 185 -2.57 -28.22 -6.32
CA LEU A 185 -1.91 -29.02 -7.38
C LEU A 185 -0.79 -29.91 -6.86
#